data_AF-A0A939FX55-F1
#
_entry.id   AF-A0A939FX55-F1
#
_cell.length_a   1.000
_cell.length_b   1.000
_cell.length_c   1.000
_cell.angle_alpha   90.00
_cell.angle_beta   90.00
_cell.angle_gamma   90.00
#
_symmetry.space_group_name_H-M   'P 1'
#
loop_
_entity.id
_entity.type
_entity.pdbx_description
1 polymer ?
#
loop_
_entity_poly.entity_id
_entity_poly.type
_entity_poly.pdbx_seq_one_letter_code
_entity_poly.pdbx_strand_id
1 'polypeptide(L)'
;MVTQDAAVATARTVEGGFADPVFDAQAVFAKLLAAMARPGTVVDLGDRCRPPEPLRQAQGAVLAAMADAATPVHVEAASDDLAAWLAFQTGARLRPIEEAAFAVVSTLRPMLLEALPLGTLQYPDRAATVLVEVDDLTAGDGFVLTGPGVDGVQTIHILGLDSGFTELRQRNRALFPCGFDLILTSGTRLMALPRSTVVERS
;
A
#
# COMPACT_ATOMS: atom_id res chain seq x y z
N MET A 1 -23.33 -24.20 26.47
CA MET A 1 -23.76 -23.50 25.24
C MET A 1 -23.19 -22.08 25.22
N VAL A 2 -21.87 -21.93 25.43
CA VAL A 2 -21.14 -20.64 25.48
C VAL A 2 -19.82 -20.76 24.71
N THR A 3 -19.22 -21.96 24.69
CA THR A 3 -17.97 -22.28 23.98
C THR A 3 -18.09 -22.35 22.46
N GLN A 4 -19.30 -22.53 21.92
CA GLN A 4 -19.52 -22.61 20.47
C GLN A 4 -19.68 -21.21 19.83
N ASP A 5 -20.26 -20.25 20.56
CA ASP A 5 -20.41 -18.86 20.11
C ASP A 5 -19.08 -18.11 20.08
N ALA A 6 -18.18 -18.36 21.04
CA ALA A 6 -16.85 -17.75 21.05
C ALA A 6 -15.98 -18.23 19.87
N ALA A 7 -15.97 -19.53 19.59
CA ALA A 7 -15.20 -20.09 18.48
C ALA A 7 -15.75 -19.69 17.09
N VAL A 8 -17.07 -19.54 16.96
CA VAL A 8 -17.71 -19.03 15.73
C VAL A 8 -17.49 -17.51 15.58
N ALA A 9 -17.43 -16.76 16.69
CA ALA A 9 -17.04 -15.35 16.67
C ALA A 9 -15.58 -15.20 16.23
N THR A 10 -14.64 -16.01 16.74
CA THR A 10 -13.23 -16.00 16.34
C THR A 10 -13.02 -16.44 14.88
N ALA A 11 -13.81 -17.40 14.39
CA ALA A 11 -13.75 -17.86 13.00
C ALA A 11 -14.19 -16.75 12.01
N ARG A 12 -15.20 -15.96 12.36
CA ARG A 12 -15.62 -14.78 11.56
C ARG A 12 -14.60 -13.65 11.58
N THR A 13 -13.82 -13.50 12.65
CA THR A 13 -12.79 -12.44 12.77
C THR A 13 -11.64 -12.61 11.76
N VAL A 14 -11.44 -13.81 11.21
CA VAL A 14 -10.32 -14.12 10.28
C VAL A 14 -10.77 -14.44 8.85
N GLU A 15 -12.05 -14.29 8.52
CA GLU A 15 -12.56 -14.43 7.14
C GLU A 15 -12.09 -13.28 6.22
N GLY A 16 -12.26 -13.45 4.91
CA GLY A 16 -11.98 -12.38 3.94
C GLY A 16 -10.53 -12.29 3.45
N GLY A 17 -9.68 -13.27 3.79
CA GLY A 17 -8.39 -13.49 3.13
C GLY A 17 -8.53 -14.07 1.70
N PHE A 18 -7.41 -14.49 1.13
CA PHE A 18 -7.38 -15.15 -0.18
C PHE A 18 -8.14 -16.47 -0.19
N ALA A 19 -8.85 -16.75 -1.29
CA ALA A 19 -9.57 -18.01 -1.48
C ALA A 19 -8.59 -19.16 -1.77
N ASP A 20 -7.55 -18.87 -2.56
CA ASP A 20 -6.40 -19.74 -2.77
C ASP A 20 -5.13 -18.99 -2.34
N PRO A 21 -4.68 -19.13 -1.08
CA PRO A 21 -3.59 -18.33 -0.54
C PRO A 21 -2.30 -18.34 -1.36
N VAL A 22 -1.99 -19.45 -2.04
CA VAL A 22 -0.76 -19.58 -2.83
C VAL A 22 -0.92 -18.87 -4.17
N PHE A 23 -1.93 -19.25 -4.95
CA PHE A 23 -2.09 -18.71 -6.30
C PHE A 23 -2.56 -17.26 -6.31
N ASP A 24 -3.40 -16.86 -5.35
CA ASP A 24 -3.84 -15.47 -5.22
C ASP A 24 -2.66 -14.56 -4.81
N ALA A 25 -1.85 -14.97 -3.83
CA ALA A 25 -0.67 -14.20 -3.42
C ALA A 25 0.33 -14.03 -4.58
N GLN A 26 0.63 -15.11 -5.32
CA GLN A 26 1.50 -15.03 -6.50
C GLN A 26 0.94 -14.11 -7.58
N ALA A 27 -0.37 -14.17 -7.84
CA ALA A 27 -1.02 -13.33 -8.84
C ALA A 27 -0.99 -11.84 -8.42
N VAL A 28 -1.24 -11.54 -7.15
CA VAL A 28 -1.15 -10.18 -6.61
C VAL A 28 0.29 -9.67 -6.65
N PHE A 29 1.26 -10.48 -6.20
CA PHE A 29 2.68 -10.16 -6.26
C PHE A 29 3.13 -9.82 -7.68
N ALA A 30 2.78 -10.64 -8.67
CA ALA A 30 3.14 -10.41 -10.06
C ALA A 30 2.54 -9.11 -10.62
N LYS A 31 1.28 -8.80 -10.28
CA LYS A 31 0.63 -7.54 -10.68
C LYS A 31 1.24 -6.33 -10.00
N LEU A 32 1.55 -6.42 -8.71
CA LEU A 32 2.22 -5.35 -7.98
C LEU A 32 3.64 -5.10 -8.54
N LEU A 33 4.41 -6.17 -8.79
CA LEU A 33 5.73 -6.06 -9.41
C LEU A 33 5.65 -5.40 -10.78
N ALA A 34 4.64 -5.76 -11.59
CA ALA A 34 4.39 -5.11 -12.88
C ALA A 34 4.06 -3.62 -12.76
N ALA A 35 3.28 -3.22 -11.75
CA ALA A 35 2.97 -1.82 -11.47
C ALA A 35 4.20 -1.04 -10.97
N MET A 36 5.02 -1.64 -10.11
CA MET A 36 6.27 -1.04 -9.62
C MET A 36 7.31 -0.88 -10.75
N ALA A 37 7.39 -1.84 -11.67
CA ALA A 37 8.31 -1.80 -12.81
C ALA A 37 7.90 -0.82 -13.92
N ARG A 38 6.61 -0.47 -13.98
CA ARG A 38 6.03 0.51 -14.92
C ARG A 38 5.20 1.54 -14.17
N PRO A 39 5.85 2.47 -13.46
CA PRO A 39 5.18 3.46 -12.61
C PRO A 39 4.07 4.19 -13.36
N GLY A 40 2.94 4.42 -12.70
CA GLY A 40 1.77 5.05 -13.34
C GLY A 40 0.84 4.09 -14.09
N THR A 41 1.18 2.81 -14.21
CA THR A 41 0.27 1.80 -14.79
C THR A 41 -0.78 1.38 -13.75
N VAL A 42 -2.06 1.45 -14.12
CA VAL A 42 -3.16 0.90 -13.30
C VAL A 42 -3.28 -0.60 -13.55
N VAL A 43 -3.30 -1.39 -12.48
CA VAL A 43 -3.56 -2.83 -12.53
C VAL A 43 -4.76 -3.17 -11.65
N ASP A 44 -5.60 -4.10 -12.09
CA ASP A 44 -6.73 -4.62 -11.31
C ASP A 44 -6.33 -5.92 -10.64
N LEU A 45 -6.41 -6.01 -9.32
CA LEU A 45 -6.14 -7.23 -8.56
C LEU A 45 -7.31 -8.23 -8.62
N GLY A 46 -8.53 -7.75 -8.86
CA GLY A 46 -9.78 -8.49 -8.73
C GLY A 46 -10.27 -8.59 -7.28
N ASP A 47 -11.47 -9.12 -7.09
CA ASP A 47 -12.10 -9.36 -5.78
C ASP A 47 -11.47 -10.59 -5.10
N ARG A 48 -10.22 -10.45 -4.63
CA ARG A 48 -9.44 -11.53 -4.00
C ARG A 48 -9.46 -11.47 -2.48
N CYS A 49 -9.70 -10.29 -1.91
CA CYS A 49 -9.55 -10.03 -0.50
C CYS A 49 -10.61 -9.04 -0.02
N ARG A 50 -11.21 -9.31 1.13
CA ARG A 50 -12.24 -8.51 1.80
C ARG A 50 -11.83 -8.32 3.26
N PRO A 51 -10.79 -7.51 3.53
CA PRO A 51 -10.29 -7.32 4.90
C PRO A 51 -11.31 -6.55 5.76
N PRO A 52 -11.19 -6.62 7.10
CA PRO A 52 -11.89 -5.71 8.00
C PRO A 52 -11.53 -4.25 7.71
N GLU A 53 -12.49 -3.35 7.93
CA GLU A 53 -12.23 -1.90 7.92
C GLU A 53 -11.11 -1.54 8.91
N PRO A 54 -10.31 -0.50 8.64
CA PRO A 54 -10.44 0.44 7.51
C PRO A 54 -9.73 0.03 6.21
N LEU A 55 -9.19 -1.20 6.12
CA LEU A 55 -8.51 -1.62 4.89
C LEU A 55 -9.48 -1.75 3.72
N ARG A 56 -9.06 -1.26 2.56
CA ARG A 56 -9.75 -1.46 1.28
C ARG A 56 -9.26 -2.73 0.58
N GLN A 57 -10.02 -3.22 -0.39
CA GLN A 57 -9.79 -4.53 -1.02
C GLN A 57 -8.38 -4.67 -1.59
N ALA A 58 -7.92 -3.70 -2.39
CA ALA A 58 -6.56 -3.72 -2.94
C ALA A 58 -5.49 -3.62 -1.84
N GLN A 59 -5.72 -2.86 -0.77
CA GLN A 59 -4.78 -2.74 0.36
C GLN A 59 -4.65 -4.07 1.11
N GLY A 60 -5.78 -4.72 1.43
CA GLY A 60 -5.79 -6.04 2.05
C GLY A 60 -5.13 -7.10 1.18
N ALA A 61 -5.37 -7.07 -0.13
CA ALA A 61 -4.71 -7.99 -1.08
C ALA A 61 -3.20 -7.77 -1.13
N VAL A 62 -2.73 -6.52 -1.19
CA VAL A 62 -1.29 -6.20 -1.16
C VAL A 62 -0.66 -6.68 0.15
N LEU A 63 -1.25 -6.37 1.29
CA LEU A 63 -0.72 -6.81 2.59
C LEU A 63 -0.73 -8.34 2.71
N ALA A 64 -1.80 -9.01 2.29
CA ALA A 64 -1.88 -10.48 2.30
C ALA A 64 -0.83 -11.16 1.40
N ALA A 65 -0.40 -10.51 0.32
CA ALA A 65 0.62 -11.04 -0.59
C ALA A 65 2.06 -10.67 -0.20
N MET A 66 2.26 -9.56 0.51
CA MET A 66 3.59 -8.95 0.72
C MET A 66 4.06 -8.95 2.16
N ALA A 67 3.15 -8.91 3.14
CA ALA A 67 3.51 -8.83 4.54
C ALA A 67 3.77 -10.22 5.12
N ASP A 68 4.64 -10.27 6.11
CA ASP A 68 4.93 -11.44 6.92
C ASP A 68 5.27 -11.04 8.38
N ALA A 69 5.65 -12.03 9.19
CA ALA A 69 6.03 -11.83 10.59
C ALA A 69 7.26 -10.91 10.80
N ALA A 70 8.08 -10.69 9.78
CA ALA A 70 9.25 -9.81 9.79
C ALA A 70 8.97 -8.41 9.22
N THR A 71 7.78 -8.15 8.67
CA THR A 71 7.38 -6.85 8.14
C THR A 71 6.27 -6.21 8.99
N PRO A 72 6.60 -5.35 9.97
CA PRO A 72 5.60 -4.60 10.72
C PRO A 72 4.68 -3.77 9.81
N VAL A 73 3.41 -3.68 10.18
CA VAL A 73 2.41 -2.91 9.44
C VAL A 73 1.87 -1.80 10.34
N HIS A 74 1.70 -0.60 9.79
CA HIS A 74 0.90 0.45 10.40
C HIS A 74 -0.39 0.63 9.60
N VAL A 75 -1.52 0.75 10.29
CA VAL A 75 -2.80 1.12 9.70
C VAL A 75 -3.43 2.18 10.59
N GLU A 76 -3.72 3.35 10.03
CA GLU A 76 -4.43 4.41 10.76
C GLU A 76 -5.82 3.91 11.17
N ALA A 77 -6.22 4.19 12.42
CA ALA A 77 -7.50 3.77 13.00
C ALA A 77 -7.77 2.24 12.97
N ALA A 78 -6.72 1.42 13.09
CA ALA A 78 -6.86 -0.03 13.16
C ALA A 78 -7.69 -0.50 14.37
N SER A 79 -8.54 -1.49 14.14
CA SER A 79 -9.28 -2.21 15.18
C SER A 79 -8.56 -3.47 15.63
N ASP A 80 -8.98 -4.03 16.77
CA ASP A 80 -8.49 -5.34 17.24
C ASP A 80 -8.83 -6.46 16.25
N ASP A 81 -9.98 -6.38 15.58
CA ASP A 81 -10.39 -7.33 14.53
C ASP A 81 -9.44 -7.28 13.34
N LEU A 82 -9.06 -6.07 12.90
CA LEU A 82 -8.06 -5.91 11.84
C LEU A 82 -6.69 -6.46 12.28
N ALA A 83 -6.29 -6.22 13.53
CA ALA A 83 -5.03 -6.74 14.06
C ALA A 83 -5.00 -8.28 14.05
N ALA A 84 -6.10 -8.91 14.48
CA ALA A 84 -6.26 -10.36 14.47
C ALA A 84 -6.29 -10.93 13.05
N TRP A 85 -7.00 -10.26 12.13
CA TRP A 85 -7.05 -10.63 10.72
C TRP A 85 -5.65 -10.59 10.09
N LEU A 86 -4.91 -9.49 10.29
CA LEU A 86 -3.56 -9.35 9.74
C LEU A 86 -2.62 -10.43 10.29
N ALA A 87 -2.63 -10.66 11.61
CA ALA A 87 -1.82 -11.69 12.24
C ALA A 87 -2.15 -13.10 11.73
N PHE A 88 -3.42 -13.38 11.43
CA PHE A 88 -3.83 -14.68 10.88
C PHE A 88 -3.43 -14.85 9.42
N GLN A 89 -3.69 -13.84 8.57
CA GLN A 89 -3.46 -13.94 7.13
C GLN A 89 -1.97 -13.88 6.77
N THR A 90 -1.16 -13.15 7.54
CA THR A 90 0.24 -12.87 7.17
C THR A 90 1.24 -13.17 8.29
N GLY A 91 0.80 -13.25 9.54
CA GLY A 91 1.70 -13.28 10.71
C GLY A 91 2.28 -11.90 11.07
N ALA A 92 2.00 -10.85 10.29
CA ALA A 92 2.46 -9.50 10.57
C ALA A 92 1.76 -8.91 11.80
N ARG A 93 2.44 -7.95 12.43
CA ARG A 93 1.94 -7.25 13.62
C ARG A 93 1.72 -5.78 13.32
N LEU A 94 0.67 -5.22 13.91
CA LEU A 94 0.49 -3.79 13.95
C LEU A 94 1.54 -3.13 14.83
N ARG A 95 2.16 -2.06 14.32
CA ARG A 95 3.17 -1.25 15.01
C ARG A 95 2.96 0.25 14.77
N PRO A 96 3.58 1.10 15.60
CA PRO A 96 3.68 2.52 15.31
C PRO A 96 4.29 2.78 13.92
N ILE A 97 3.95 3.93 13.31
CA ILE A 97 4.32 4.25 11.93
C ILE A 97 5.84 4.31 11.72
N GLU A 98 6.58 4.68 12.76
CA GLU A 98 8.04 4.77 12.80
C GLU A 98 8.77 3.41 12.75
N GLU A 99 8.04 2.30 12.88
CA GLU A 99 8.56 0.95 12.75
C GLU A 99 8.02 0.21 11.52
N ALA A 100 7.13 0.84 10.75
CA ALA A 100 6.38 0.16 9.71
C ALA A 100 7.21 -0.13 8.44
N ALA A 101 7.15 -1.39 7.99
CA ALA A 101 7.55 -1.76 6.62
C ALA A 101 6.43 -1.43 5.61
N PHE A 102 5.16 -1.55 6.03
CA PHE A 102 3.99 -1.11 5.27
C PHE A 102 3.15 -0.14 6.10
N ALA A 103 2.81 1.01 5.54
CA ALA A 103 1.96 2.00 6.21
C ALA A 103 0.71 2.30 5.37
N VAL A 104 -0.46 1.99 5.91
CA VAL A 104 -1.75 2.35 5.33
C VAL A 104 -2.24 3.64 5.98
N VAL A 105 -2.33 4.70 5.18
CA VAL A 105 -2.67 6.05 5.63
C VAL A 105 -3.87 6.59 4.86
N SER A 106 -4.65 7.48 5.47
CA SER A 106 -5.79 8.12 4.82
C SER A 106 -5.37 9.22 3.84
N THR A 107 -4.19 9.82 4.06
CA THR A 107 -3.80 11.05 3.35
C THR A 107 -2.28 11.18 3.25
N LEU A 108 -1.81 11.63 2.09
CA LEU A 108 -0.39 11.87 1.83
C LEU A 108 0.04 13.26 2.32
N ARG A 109 0.60 13.32 3.52
CA ARG A 109 1.03 14.57 4.17
C ARG A 109 2.56 14.68 4.26
N PRO A 110 3.14 15.89 4.25
CA PRO A 110 4.59 16.11 4.43
C PRO A 110 5.21 15.40 5.64
N MET A 111 4.46 15.29 6.74
CA MET A 111 4.90 14.66 8.00
C MET A 111 5.25 13.18 7.85
N LEU A 112 4.81 12.50 6.78
CA LEU A 112 5.20 11.12 6.51
C LEU A 112 6.72 10.97 6.32
N LEU A 113 7.41 11.99 5.81
CA LEU A 113 8.86 11.98 5.66
C LEU A 113 9.62 12.05 6.99
N GLU A 114 8.95 12.45 8.06
CA GLU A 114 9.54 12.50 9.41
C GLU A 114 9.14 11.27 10.23
N ALA A 115 7.96 10.70 9.93
CA ALA A 115 7.37 9.62 10.69
C ALA A 115 7.77 8.23 10.20
N LEU A 116 8.02 8.03 8.90
CA LEU A 116 8.26 6.69 8.34
C LEU A 116 9.75 6.29 8.37
N PRO A 117 10.04 4.98 8.44
CA PRO A 117 11.33 4.46 8.01
C PRO A 117 11.59 4.82 6.53
N LEU A 118 12.64 5.59 6.25
CA LEU A 118 13.01 5.99 4.89
C LEU A 118 14.19 5.18 4.33
N GLY A 119 14.65 4.17 5.06
CA GLY A 119 15.88 3.44 4.78
C GLY A 119 17.12 4.30 5.03
N THR A 120 18.28 3.69 4.83
CA THR A 120 19.58 4.36 4.91
C THR A 120 20.34 4.18 3.61
N LEU A 121 21.43 4.93 3.39
CA LEU A 121 22.25 4.74 2.19
C LEU A 121 22.79 3.32 2.05
N GLN A 122 23.07 2.65 3.17
CA GLN A 122 23.55 1.25 3.18
C GLN A 122 22.40 0.25 3.00
N TYR A 123 21.20 0.58 3.48
CA TYR A 123 20.02 -0.27 3.45
C TYR A 123 18.78 0.52 2.99
N PRO A 124 18.73 0.95 1.70
CA PRO A 124 17.59 1.70 1.17
C PRO A 124 16.35 0.83 1.04
N ASP A 125 16.53 -0.49 0.90
CA ASP A 125 15.48 -1.51 0.88
C ASP A 125 14.64 -1.57 2.17
N ARG A 126 15.15 -1.01 3.27
CA ARG A 126 14.43 -0.94 4.56
C ARG A 126 13.49 0.26 4.68
N ALA A 127 13.26 1.01 3.62
CA ALA A 127 12.26 2.06 3.64
C ALA A 127 10.84 1.47 3.60
N ALA A 128 9.90 2.18 4.21
CA ALA A 128 8.51 1.81 4.20
C ALA A 128 7.89 1.89 2.80
N THR A 129 6.86 1.07 2.57
CA THR A 129 5.92 1.22 1.46
C THR A 129 4.61 1.80 1.99
N VAL A 130 4.18 2.92 1.41
CA VAL A 130 2.94 3.61 1.78
C VAL A 130 1.81 3.16 0.87
N LEU A 131 0.67 2.80 1.46
CA LEU A 131 -0.59 2.54 0.77
C LEU A 131 -1.58 3.64 1.14
N VAL A 132 -2.25 4.20 0.14
CA VAL A 132 -3.31 5.19 0.34
C VAL A 132 -4.44 4.92 -0.63
N GLU A 133 -5.67 4.93 -0.14
CA GLU A 133 -6.86 4.85 -0.99
C GLU A 133 -7.13 6.23 -1.59
N VAL A 134 -7.39 6.26 -2.88
CA VAL A 134 -7.82 7.45 -3.63
C VAL A 134 -9.15 7.17 -4.30
N ASP A 135 -9.89 8.22 -4.66
CA ASP A 135 -11.23 8.08 -5.22
C ASP A 135 -11.21 7.37 -6.58
N ASP A 136 -10.29 7.77 -7.47
CA ASP A 136 -10.11 7.13 -8.78
C ASP A 136 -8.67 7.29 -9.31
N LEU A 137 -8.19 6.26 -10.01
CA LEU A 137 -6.82 6.19 -10.57
C LEU A 137 -6.71 6.61 -12.04
N THR A 138 -7.81 7.12 -12.62
CA THR A 138 -7.94 7.46 -14.04
C THR A 138 -8.68 8.77 -14.29
N ALA A 139 -9.08 9.50 -13.25
CA ALA A 139 -9.79 10.76 -13.29
C ALA A 139 -9.14 11.79 -12.36
N GLY A 140 -9.55 13.05 -12.41
CA GLY A 140 -9.04 14.10 -11.50
C GLY A 140 -7.79 14.82 -12.03
N ASP A 141 -6.91 15.20 -11.10
CA ASP A 141 -5.75 16.03 -11.38
C ASP A 141 -4.74 15.30 -12.26
N GLY A 142 -4.19 16.02 -13.25
CA GLY A 142 -3.17 15.51 -14.17
C GLY A 142 -1.76 15.62 -13.60
N PHE A 143 -0.99 14.53 -13.73
CA PHE A 143 0.42 14.49 -13.36
C PHE A 143 1.26 13.93 -14.50
N VAL A 144 2.47 14.47 -14.64
CA VAL A 144 3.47 14.01 -15.60
C VAL A 144 4.52 13.19 -14.85
N LEU A 145 4.74 11.96 -15.30
CA LEU A 145 5.71 11.03 -14.76
C LEU A 145 6.92 10.92 -15.68
N THR A 146 8.11 10.87 -15.08
CA THR A 146 9.36 10.48 -15.73
C THR A 146 10.24 9.67 -14.79
N GLY A 147 11.30 9.05 -15.33
CA GLY A 147 12.29 8.30 -14.55
C GLY A 147 12.28 6.79 -14.87
N PRO A 148 12.96 5.97 -14.05
CA PRO A 148 13.09 4.54 -14.30
C PRO A 148 11.73 3.84 -14.43
N GLY A 149 11.58 3.03 -15.48
CA GLY A 149 10.33 2.30 -15.76
C GLY A 149 9.27 3.10 -16.53
N VAL A 150 9.48 4.40 -16.75
CA VAL A 150 8.63 5.24 -17.60
C VAL A 150 9.32 5.42 -18.97
N ASP A 151 8.62 5.09 -20.05
CA ASP A 151 9.14 5.29 -21.41
C ASP A 151 8.95 6.75 -21.85
N GLY A 152 10.00 7.55 -21.68
CA GLY A 152 9.98 8.98 -21.94
C GLY A 152 9.16 9.74 -20.92
N VAL A 153 7.89 10.01 -21.26
CA VAL A 153 6.96 10.81 -20.45
C VAL A 153 5.60 10.13 -20.45
N GLN A 154 4.99 10.02 -19.28
CA GLN A 154 3.64 9.48 -19.12
C GLN A 154 2.76 10.45 -18.35
N THR A 155 1.58 10.75 -18.88
CA THR A 155 0.55 11.51 -18.16
C THR A 155 -0.42 10.55 -17.48
N ILE A 156 -0.71 10.80 -16.20
CA ILE A 156 -1.72 10.08 -15.41
C ILE A 156 -2.72 11.05 -14.80
N HIS A 157 -3.89 10.54 -14.39
CA HIS A 157 -4.92 11.30 -13.70
C HIS A 157 -5.31 10.61 -12.41
N ILE A 158 -5.33 11.33 -11.29
CA ILE A 158 -5.71 10.77 -9.99
C ILE A 158 -6.67 11.73 -9.27
N LEU A 159 -7.79 11.19 -8.77
CA LEU A 159 -8.79 11.91 -8.00
C LEU A 159 -8.66 11.52 -6.52
N GLY A 160 -8.74 12.49 -5.62
CA GLY A 160 -8.63 12.26 -4.17
C GLY A 160 -7.22 12.45 -3.60
N LEU A 161 -6.32 13.12 -4.34
CA LEU A 161 -5.03 13.57 -3.83
C LEU A 161 -5.06 15.04 -3.43
N ASP A 162 -4.41 15.36 -2.32
CA ASP A 162 -4.24 16.74 -1.85
C ASP A 162 -3.28 17.54 -2.73
N SER A 163 -3.43 18.86 -2.71
CA SER A 163 -2.55 19.79 -3.46
C SER A 163 -1.07 19.69 -3.08
N GLY A 164 -0.75 19.18 -1.89
CA GLY A 164 0.61 18.96 -1.41
C GLY A 164 1.30 17.71 -1.97
N PHE A 165 0.59 16.89 -2.76
CA PHE A 165 1.11 15.62 -3.26
C PHE A 165 2.41 15.77 -4.07
N THR A 166 2.45 16.68 -5.04
CA THR A 166 3.64 16.89 -5.88
C THR A 166 4.85 17.30 -5.06
N GLU A 167 4.68 18.22 -4.09
CA GLU A 167 5.77 18.65 -3.20
C GLU A 167 6.28 17.49 -2.34
N LEU A 168 5.37 16.69 -1.75
CA LEU A 168 5.74 15.50 -0.99
C LEU A 168 6.57 14.53 -1.85
N ARG A 169 6.14 14.27 -3.10
CA ARG A 169 6.86 13.38 -4.02
C ARG A 169 8.24 13.93 -4.39
N GLN A 170 8.37 15.22 -4.63
CA GLN A 170 9.65 15.88 -4.89
C GLN A 170 10.60 15.76 -3.70
N ARG A 171 10.11 16.04 -2.48
CA ARG A 171 10.88 15.91 -1.24
C ARG A 171 11.31 14.46 -0.98
N ASN A 172 10.42 13.49 -1.19
CA ASN A 172 10.74 12.06 -1.06
C ASN A 172 11.82 11.65 -2.07
N ARG A 173 11.70 12.09 -3.33
CA ARG A 173 12.66 11.78 -4.41
C ARG A 173 14.04 12.38 -4.17
N ALA A 174 14.11 13.54 -3.51
CA ALA A 174 15.38 14.20 -3.16
C ALA A 174 16.24 13.36 -2.21
N LEU A 175 15.64 12.37 -1.53
CA LEU A 175 16.34 11.45 -0.62
C LEU A 175 16.95 10.23 -1.31
N PHE A 176 16.72 10.04 -2.61
CA PHE A 176 17.17 8.85 -3.33
C PHE A 176 18.66 8.53 -3.09
N PRO A 177 19.03 7.29 -2.74
CA PRO A 177 18.23 6.05 -2.83
C PRO A 177 17.27 5.79 -1.66
N CYS A 178 17.25 6.64 -0.62
CA CYS A 178 16.26 6.59 0.46
C CYS A 178 14.91 7.17 0.01
N GLY A 179 13.91 7.08 0.90
CA GLY A 179 12.54 7.52 0.66
C GLY A 179 11.56 6.35 0.60
N PHE A 180 10.27 6.60 0.82
CA PHE A 180 9.25 5.56 0.78
C PHE A 180 8.77 5.27 -0.64
N ASP A 181 8.36 4.03 -0.91
CA ASP A 181 7.64 3.67 -2.13
C ASP A 181 6.13 3.89 -1.92
N LEU A 182 5.38 4.19 -2.98
CA LEU A 182 3.95 4.53 -2.87
C LEU A 182 3.11 3.61 -3.74
N ILE A 183 2.03 3.09 -3.16
CA ILE A 183 0.98 2.36 -3.84
C ILE A 183 -0.33 3.12 -3.60
N LEU A 184 -0.94 3.61 -4.67
CA LEU A 184 -2.26 4.20 -4.68
C LEU A 184 -3.28 3.10 -4.96
N THR A 185 -4.36 3.03 -4.19
CA THR A 185 -5.42 2.03 -4.36
C THR A 185 -6.78 2.69 -4.63
N SER A 186 -7.64 2.01 -5.40
CA SER A 186 -9.03 2.42 -5.65
C SER A 186 -9.87 1.16 -5.90
N GLY A 187 -10.63 0.73 -4.89
CA GLY A 187 -11.36 -0.53 -4.92
C GLY A 187 -10.43 -1.74 -5.03
N THR A 188 -10.51 -2.48 -6.14
CA THR A 188 -9.62 -3.62 -6.46
C THR A 188 -8.38 -3.21 -7.27
N ARG A 189 -8.29 -1.96 -7.69
CA ARG A 189 -7.24 -1.45 -8.57
C ARG A 189 -6.12 -0.81 -7.76
N LEU A 190 -4.91 -0.83 -8.32
CA LEU A 190 -3.79 -0.08 -7.79
C LEU A 190 -2.93 0.54 -8.89
N MET A 191 -2.18 1.55 -8.52
CA MET A 191 -1.09 2.16 -9.28
C MET A 191 0.10 2.31 -8.34
N ALA A 192 1.31 2.03 -8.81
CA ALA A 192 2.52 2.20 -8.01
C ALA A 192 3.39 3.35 -8.53
N LEU A 193 4.02 4.05 -7.58
CA LEU A 193 4.95 5.16 -7.79
C LEU A 193 6.18 4.95 -6.89
N PRO A 194 7.17 4.13 -7.33
CA PRO A 194 8.44 3.96 -6.61
C PRO A 194 9.09 5.29 -6.28
N ARG A 195 9.91 5.34 -5.23
CA ARG A 195 10.57 6.56 -4.72
C ARG A 195 11.42 7.30 -5.75
N SER A 196 11.88 6.61 -6.81
CA SER A 196 12.66 7.17 -7.91
C SER A 196 11.83 7.90 -8.96
N THR A 197 10.51 7.67 -8.99
CA THR A 197 9.57 8.28 -9.95
C THR A 197 9.52 9.79 -9.74
N VAL A 198 9.79 10.54 -10.80
CA VAL A 198 9.60 11.99 -10.82
C VAL A 198 8.13 12.26 -11.12
N VAL A 199 7.51 13.12 -10.32
CA VAL A 199 6.10 13.49 -10.44
C VAL A 199 6.01 15.00 -10.50
N GLU A 200 5.43 15.52 -11.57
CA GLU A 200 5.19 16.94 -11.79
C GLU A 200 3.71 17.17 -12.11
N ARG A 201 3.20 18.38 -11.87
CA ARG A 201 1.81 18.70 -12.25
C ARG A 201 1.76 18.97 -13.77
N SER A 202 0.73 18.45 -14.44
CA SER A 202 0.50 18.71 -15.87
C SER A 202 0.03 20.14 -16.15
#